data_AF-A0A850YZ21-F1
#
_entry.id   AF-A0A850YZ21-F1
#
_cell.length_a   1.000
_cell.length_b   1.000
_cell.length_c   1.000
_cell.angle_alpha   90.00
_cell.angle_beta   90.00
_cell.angle_gamma   90.00
#
_symmetry.space_group_name_H-M   'P 1'
#
loop_
_entity.id
_entity.type
_entity.pdbx_description
1 polymer ?
#
loop_
_entity_poly.entity_id
_entity_poly.type
_entity_poly.pdbx_seq_one_letter_code
_entity_poly.pdbx_strand_id
1 'polypeptide(L)'
;REVQASQRSVAIIAEMIHTASLVHDDVIDDANSRRGKRTLNQIWGERKAVLAGDFILSAASVALARIGNTTIISVLTQVIEDLVRGEFLQLGSKENENERFAHYLEKTFKKTASLIANSCKAVSILGCPDPKVHEIAYQYGKNVGIAFQLIDDVLDFTSCADHLGKPTAADLKLGLATGPVLFACRQFPEMNAMIMRRFSKPGDVERARKYVLQSDGVQQTTYLAQRYCHAATREIRKLRPSPEREALVHLTQMVLMRDK
;
A
#
# COMPACT_ATOMS: atom_id res chain seq x y z
N ARG A 1 -24.76 -14.28 9.73
CA ARG A 1 -25.12 -14.47 8.29
C ARG A 1 -23.93 -15.14 7.63
N GLU A 2 -24.17 -16.09 6.73
CA GLU A 2 -23.09 -16.81 6.04
C GLU A 2 -22.51 -15.96 4.90
N VAL A 3 -21.18 -15.99 4.72
CA VAL A 3 -20.49 -15.28 3.63
C VAL A 3 -20.76 -15.99 2.31
N GLN A 4 -21.28 -15.26 1.32
CA GLN A 4 -21.64 -15.81 0.01
C GLN A 4 -20.41 -16.30 -0.77
N ALA A 5 -20.59 -17.30 -1.62
CA ALA A 5 -19.53 -17.81 -2.49
C ALA A 5 -18.92 -16.70 -3.38
N SER A 6 -19.75 -15.82 -3.93
CA SER A 6 -19.33 -14.66 -4.72
C SER A 6 -18.44 -13.69 -3.93
N GLN A 7 -18.75 -13.45 -2.66
CA GLN A 7 -17.94 -12.60 -1.78
C GLN A 7 -16.58 -13.24 -1.48
N ARG A 8 -16.53 -14.58 -1.34
CA ARG A 8 -15.26 -15.32 -1.21
C ARG A 8 -14.45 -15.25 -2.51
N SER A 9 -15.10 -15.32 -3.67
CA SER A 9 -14.44 -15.16 -4.97
C SER A 9 -13.74 -13.81 -5.11
N VAL A 10 -14.36 -12.72 -4.64
CA VAL A 10 -13.71 -11.39 -4.61
C VAL A 10 -12.43 -11.41 -3.78
N ALA A 11 -12.45 -12.03 -2.59
CA ALA A 11 -11.26 -12.13 -1.75
C ALA A 11 -10.14 -12.94 -2.41
N ILE A 12 -10.46 -14.04 -3.09
CA ILE A 12 -9.49 -14.85 -3.85
C ILE A 12 -8.88 -14.02 -4.98
N ILE A 13 -9.71 -13.31 -5.75
CA ILE A 13 -9.24 -12.47 -6.86
C ILE A 13 -8.34 -11.35 -6.35
N ALA A 14 -8.70 -10.69 -5.25
CA ALA A 14 -7.88 -9.65 -4.63
C ALA A 14 -6.50 -10.18 -4.23
N GLU A 15 -6.43 -11.36 -3.61
CA GLU A 15 -5.16 -11.99 -3.22
C GLU A 15 -4.33 -12.43 -4.44
N MET A 16 -4.98 -12.88 -5.52
CA MET A 16 -4.28 -13.19 -6.78
C MET A 16 -3.68 -11.95 -7.42
N ILE A 17 -4.43 -10.83 -7.47
CA ILE A 17 -3.92 -9.54 -7.96
C ILE A 17 -2.73 -9.08 -7.11
N HIS A 18 -2.86 -9.15 -5.77
CA HIS A 18 -1.76 -8.85 -4.85
C HIS A 18 -0.54 -9.74 -5.08
N THR A 19 -0.74 -11.04 -5.26
CA THR A 19 0.36 -11.98 -5.48
C THR A 19 1.06 -11.71 -6.80
N ALA A 20 0.31 -11.43 -7.87
CA ALA A 20 0.88 -11.05 -9.16
C ALA A 20 1.71 -9.77 -9.04
N SER A 21 1.21 -8.75 -8.34
CA SER A 21 1.94 -7.50 -8.15
C SER A 21 3.25 -7.70 -7.38
N LEU A 22 3.26 -8.55 -6.34
CA LEU A 22 4.49 -8.87 -5.61
C LEU A 22 5.54 -9.57 -6.49
N VAL A 23 5.11 -10.50 -7.35
CA VAL A 23 6.01 -11.21 -8.27
C VAL A 23 6.62 -10.26 -9.29
N HIS A 24 5.84 -9.32 -9.82
CA HIS A 24 6.34 -8.30 -10.75
C HIS A 24 7.24 -7.28 -10.04
N ASP A 25 6.87 -6.82 -8.85
CA ASP A 25 7.67 -5.91 -8.02
C ASP A 25 9.05 -6.53 -7.70
N ASP A 26 9.11 -7.82 -7.37
CA ASP A 26 10.38 -8.51 -7.10
C ASP A 26 11.36 -8.46 -8.29
N VAL A 27 10.84 -8.46 -9.52
CA VAL A 27 11.64 -8.31 -10.75
C VAL A 27 12.08 -6.86 -10.94
N ILE A 28 11.17 -5.91 -10.75
CA ILE A 28 11.43 -4.47 -10.94
C ILE A 28 12.47 -3.95 -9.95
N ASP A 29 12.38 -4.39 -8.69
CA ASP A 29 13.26 -3.95 -7.59
C ASP A 29 14.54 -4.79 -7.46
N ASP A 30 14.78 -5.76 -8.35
CA ASP A 30 15.86 -6.77 -8.25
C ASP A 30 15.95 -7.42 -6.84
N ALA A 31 14.78 -7.78 -6.29
CA ALA A 31 14.69 -8.28 -4.94
C ALA A 31 15.25 -9.71 -4.83
N ASN A 32 16.08 -9.95 -3.81
CA ASN A 32 16.67 -11.26 -3.55
C ASN A 32 15.79 -12.19 -2.69
N SER A 33 14.93 -11.61 -1.85
CA SER A 33 14.06 -12.36 -0.95
C SER A 33 12.72 -11.67 -0.69
N ARG A 34 11.68 -12.48 -0.47
CA ARG A 34 10.31 -12.05 -0.12
C ARG A 34 9.75 -13.01 0.94
N ARG A 35 9.23 -12.46 2.05
CA ARG A 35 8.68 -13.24 3.18
C ARG A 35 9.65 -14.33 3.70
N GLY A 36 10.95 -14.01 3.79
CA GLY A 36 11.99 -14.92 4.27
C GLY A 36 12.41 -16.04 3.30
N LYS A 37 11.91 -16.04 2.06
CA LYS A 37 12.25 -17.01 1.01
C LYS A 37 12.87 -16.32 -0.20
N ARG A 38 13.63 -17.04 -1.01
CA ARG A 38 14.17 -16.52 -2.28
C ARG A 38 13.01 -16.17 -3.24
N THR A 39 13.17 -15.08 -3.97
CA THR A 39 12.20 -14.60 -4.98
C THR A 39 12.21 -15.45 -6.24
N LEU A 40 11.14 -15.36 -7.05
CA LEU A 40 11.04 -16.16 -8.27
C LEU A 40 12.07 -15.78 -9.33
N ASN A 41 12.43 -14.49 -9.45
CA ASN A 41 13.48 -14.03 -10.35
C ASN A 41 14.84 -14.63 -9.97
N GLN A 42 15.12 -14.82 -8.69
CA GLN A 42 16.36 -15.46 -8.22
C GLN A 42 16.41 -16.97 -8.46
N ILE A 43 15.27 -17.66 -8.41
CA ILE A 43 15.23 -19.13 -8.56
C ILE A 43 15.14 -19.52 -10.04
N TRP A 44 14.33 -18.80 -10.82
CA TRP A 44 13.92 -19.20 -12.17
C TRP A 44 14.28 -18.17 -13.26
N GLY A 45 14.83 -17.02 -12.88
CA GLY A 45 15.16 -15.93 -13.79
C GLY A 45 13.98 -14.98 -14.02
N GLU A 46 14.30 -13.72 -14.34
CA GLU A 46 13.34 -12.63 -14.53
C GLU A 46 12.22 -12.98 -15.53
N ARG A 47 12.58 -13.54 -16.69
CA ARG A 47 11.59 -13.90 -17.74
C ARG A 47 10.52 -14.85 -17.22
N LYS A 48 10.89 -15.85 -16.43
CA LYS A 48 9.92 -16.82 -15.87
C LYS A 48 9.10 -16.19 -14.75
N ALA A 49 9.69 -15.31 -13.96
CA ALA A 49 8.97 -14.58 -12.91
C ALA A 49 7.89 -13.65 -13.50
N VAL A 50 8.22 -12.90 -14.56
CA VAL A 50 7.24 -12.06 -15.27
C VAL A 50 6.07 -12.89 -15.80
N LEU A 51 6.35 -14.01 -16.49
CA LEU A 51 5.32 -14.92 -17.00
C LEU A 51 4.47 -15.54 -15.87
N ALA A 52 5.06 -15.80 -14.70
CA ALA A 52 4.32 -16.30 -13.55
C ALA A 52 3.33 -15.24 -13.01
N GLY A 53 3.76 -13.98 -12.90
CA GLY A 53 2.86 -12.88 -12.54
C GLY A 53 1.73 -12.71 -13.55
N ASP A 54 2.05 -12.77 -14.85
CA ASP A 54 1.06 -12.68 -15.94
C ASP A 54 0.05 -13.84 -15.89
N PHE A 55 0.52 -15.06 -15.58
CA PHE A 55 -0.33 -16.22 -15.42
C PHE A 55 -1.32 -16.04 -14.26
N ILE A 56 -0.84 -15.55 -13.10
CA ILE A 56 -1.70 -15.29 -11.94
C ILE A 56 -2.73 -14.20 -12.27
N LEU A 57 -2.30 -13.12 -12.93
CA LEU A 57 -3.21 -12.02 -13.32
C LEU A 57 -4.24 -12.47 -14.36
N SER A 58 -3.85 -13.33 -15.30
CA SER A 58 -4.76 -13.97 -16.26
C SER A 58 -5.80 -14.84 -15.55
N ALA A 59 -5.37 -15.69 -14.62
CA ALA A 59 -6.27 -16.52 -13.83
C ALA A 59 -7.23 -15.68 -12.96
N ALA A 60 -6.74 -14.56 -12.39
CA ALA A 60 -7.57 -13.60 -11.65
C ALA A 60 -8.62 -12.96 -12.55
N SER A 61 -8.24 -12.59 -13.78
CA SER A 61 -9.13 -12.02 -14.79
C SER A 61 -10.23 -13.00 -15.23
N VAL A 62 -9.90 -14.27 -15.41
CA VAL A 62 -10.88 -15.33 -15.69
C VAL A 62 -11.84 -15.52 -14.52
N ALA A 63 -11.33 -15.53 -13.28
CA ALA A 63 -12.15 -15.63 -12.08
C ALA A 63 -13.09 -14.41 -11.93
N LEU A 64 -12.59 -13.21 -12.23
CA LEU A 64 -13.36 -11.97 -12.22
C LEU A 64 -14.49 -11.98 -13.25
N ALA A 65 -14.21 -12.41 -14.49
CA ALA A 65 -15.22 -12.53 -15.54
C ALA A 65 -16.36 -13.50 -15.15
N ARG A 66 -16.03 -14.58 -14.43
CA ARG A 66 -17.02 -15.57 -13.94
C ARG A 66 -17.98 -15.02 -12.89
N ILE A 67 -17.68 -13.88 -12.24
CA ILE A 67 -18.62 -13.22 -11.33
C ILE A 67 -19.86 -12.72 -12.08
N GLY A 68 -19.73 -12.36 -13.37
CA GLY A 68 -20.85 -11.95 -14.21
C GLY A 68 -21.50 -10.61 -13.84
N ASN A 69 -20.89 -9.83 -12.93
CA ASN A 69 -21.37 -8.51 -12.52
C ASN A 69 -20.41 -7.42 -13.03
N THR A 70 -20.86 -6.64 -14.02
CA THR A 70 -20.05 -5.62 -14.69
C THR A 70 -19.55 -4.52 -13.76
N THR A 71 -20.34 -4.16 -12.74
CA THR A 71 -19.92 -3.18 -11.73
C THR A 71 -18.73 -3.69 -10.92
N ILE A 72 -18.76 -4.97 -10.51
CA ILE A 72 -17.67 -5.59 -9.76
C ILE A 72 -16.42 -5.75 -10.64
N ILE A 73 -16.62 -6.15 -11.90
CA ILE A 73 -15.55 -6.23 -12.89
C ILE A 73 -14.86 -4.86 -12.99
N SER A 74 -15.63 -3.79 -13.22
CA SER A 74 -15.10 -2.42 -13.32
C SER A 74 -14.33 -1.98 -12.07
N VAL A 75 -14.88 -2.23 -10.88
CA VAL A 75 -14.26 -1.87 -9.60
C VAL A 75 -12.92 -2.58 -9.40
N LEU A 76 -12.83 -3.88 -9.71
CA LEU A 76 -11.60 -4.64 -9.51
C LEU A 76 -10.59 -4.44 -10.65
N THR A 77 -11.03 -4.17 -11.88
CA THR A 77 -10.10 -3.78 -12.97
C THR A 77 -9.44 -2.42 -12.72
N GLN A 78 -10.12 -1.50 -12.01
CA GLN A 78 -9.50 -0.24 -11.59
C GLN A 78 -8.26 -0.46 -10.72
N VAL A 79 -8.25 -1.51 -9.90
CA VAL A 79 -7.08 -1.85 -9.08
C VAL A 79 -5.88 -2.20 -9.93
N ILE A 80 -6.08 -2.97 -11.01
CA ILE A 80 -5.00 -3.37 -11.91
C ILE A 80 -4.39 -2.12 -12.58
N GLU A 81 -5.23 -1.21 -13.05
CA GLU A 81 -4.77 0.07 -13.61
C GLU A 81 -4.05 0.91 -12.57
N ASP A 82 -4.60 1.01 -11.35
CA ASP A 82 -4.01 1.79 -10.26
C ASP A 82 -2.64 1.25 -9.87
N LEU A 83 -2.46 -0.07 -9.75
CA LEU A 83 -1.17 -0.68 -9.44
C LEU A 83 -0.10 -0.29 -10.47
N VAL A 84 -0.42 -0.42 -11.77
CA VAL A 84 0.48 -0.07 -12.85
C VAL A 84 0.78 1.44 -12.84
N ARG A 85 -0.23 2.30 -12.70
CA ARG A 85 -0.04 3.75 -12.60
C ARG A 85 0.78 4.13 -11.36
N GLY A 86 0.59 3.44 -10.24
CA GLY A 86 1.35 3.61 -9.01
C GLY A 86 2.85 3.34 -9.22
N GLU A 87 3.17 2.31 -10.00
CA GLU A 87 4.55 2.01 -10.38
C GLU A 87 5.15 3.11 -11.26
N PHE A 88 4.41 3.62 -12.25
CA PHE A 88 4.89 4.76 -13.06
C PHE A 88 5.12 6.02 -12.23
N LEU A 89 4.27 6.30 -11.23
CA LEU A 89 4.48 7.42 -10.31
C LEU A 89 5.76 7.26 -9.48
N GLN A 90 6.20 6.04 -9.19
CA GLN A 90 7.45 5.78 -8.47
C GLN A 90 8.69 6.22 -9.26
N LEU A 91 8.63 6.25 -10.59
CA LEU A 91 9.76 6.57 -11.46
C LEU A 91 10.09 8.08 -11.51
N GLY A 92 9.23 8.95 -10.99
CA GLY A 92 9.39 10.41 -11.06
C GLY A 92 9.34 11.08 -9.68
N SER A 93 10.07 12.19 -9.54
CA SER A 93 9.96 13.11 -8.39
C SER A 93 9.51 14.48 -8.87
N LYS A 94 8.65 15.14 -8.09
CA LYS A 94 8.18 16.51 -8.35
C LYS A 94 9.15 17.51 -7.72
N GLU A 95 9.27 18.72 -8.28
CA GLU A 95 10.20 19.71 -7.74
C GLU A 95 9.64 20.42 -6.49
N ASN A 96 8.35 20.76 -6.49
CA ASN A 96 7.69 21.49 -5.40
C ASN A 96 7.31 20.55 -4.23
N GLU A 97 7.53 20.99 -2.99
CA GLU A 97 7.23 20.22 -1.77
C GLU A 97 5.76 19.76 -1.67
N ASN A 98 4.81 20.67 -1.89
CA ASN A 98 3.38 20.34 -1.79
C ASN A 98 2.98 19.31 -2.86
N GLU A 99 3.55 19.44 -4.06
CA GLU A 99 3.36 18.47 -5.14
C GLU A 99 3.99 17.12 -4.81
N ARG A 100 5.16 17.09 -4.16
CA ARG A 100 5.79 15.82 -3.71
C ARG A 100 4.93 15.10 -2.69
N PHE A 101 4.35 15.81 -1.72
CA PHE A 101 3.50 15.18 -0.71
C PHE A 101 2.20 14.65 -1.31
N ALA A 102 1.58 15.41 -2.22
CA ALA A 102 0.41 14.96 -2.96
C ALA A 102 0.71 13.73 -3.84
N HIS A 103 1.84 13.77 -4.56
CA HIS A 103 2.34 12.67 -5.38
C HIS A 103 2.62 11.42 -4.56
N TYR A 104 3.22 11.57 -3.37
CA TYR A 104 3.43 10.48 -2.41
C TYR A 104 2.11 9.84 -1.98
N LEU A 105 1.11 10.64 -1.56
CA LEU A 105 -0.19 10.11 -1.16
C LEU A 105 -0.94 9.45 -2.33
N GLU A 106 -0.82 9.99 -3.54
CA GLU A 106 -1.41 9.40 -4.75
C GLU A 106 -0.77 8.05 -5.07
N LYS A 107 0.57 7.97 -5.03
CA LYS A 107 1.31 6.71 -5.16
C LYS A 107 0.86 5.71 -4.11
N THR A 108 0.85 6.10 -2.83
CA THR A 108 0.42 5.27 -1.70
C THR A 108 -1.01 4.74 -1.89
N PHE A 109 -1.92 5.58 -2.37
CA PHE A 109 -3.26 5.12 -2.71
C PHE A 109 -3.23 4.06 -3.82
N LYS A 110 -2.55 4.34 -4.93
CA LYS A 110 -2.52 3.47 -6.11
C LYS A 110 -1.83 2.12 -5.87
N LYS A 111 -0.64 2.13 -5.25
CA LYS A 111 0.17 0.93 -4.97
C LYS A 111 -0.42 0.05 -3.87
N THR A 112 -1.09 0.64 -2.88
CA THR A 112 -1.47 -0.08 -1.65
C THR A 112 -2.96 0.00 -1.37
N ALA A 113 -3.50 1.21 -1.19
CA ALA A 113 -4.85 1.37 -0.67
C ALA A 113 -5.97 1.05 -1.66
N SER A 114 -5.71 1.16 -2.98
CA SER A 114 -6.72 0.95 -4.03
C SER A 114 -7.25 -0.48 -4.01
N LEU A 115 -6.37 -1.48 -3.85
CA LEU A 115 -6.77 -2.88 -3.75
C LEU A 115 -7.72 -3.10 -2.56
N ILE A 116 -7.38 -2.57 -1.39
CA ILE A 116 -8.19 -2.72 -0.17
C ILE A 116 -9.54 -2.00 -0.34
N ALA A 117 -9.52 -0.74 -0.80
CA ALA A 117 -10.71 0.07 -1.00
C ALA A 117 -11.70 -0.59 -1.98
N ASN A 118 -11.22 -1.01 -3.14
CA ASN A 118 -12.04 -1.60 -4.18
C ASN A 118 -12.51 -3.02 -3.82
N SER A 119 -11.71 -3.79 -3.06
CA SER A 119 -12.14 -5.09 -2.52
C SER A 119 -13.29 -4.95 -1.51
N CYS A 120 -13.18 -4.01 -0.56
CA CYS A 120 -14.26 -3.70 0.39
C CYS A 120 -15.53 -3.26 -0.35
N LYS A 121 -15.38 -2.37 -1.36
CA LYS A 121 -16.50 -1.93 -2.20
C LYS A 121 -17.14 -3.09 -2.96
N ALA A 122 -16.36 -3.93 -3.63
CA ALA A 122 -16.86 -5.08 -4.39
C ALA A 122 -17.64 -6.08 -3.52
N VAL A 123 -17.14 -6.41 -2.33
CA VAL A 123 -17.84 -7.30 -1.38
C VAL A 123 -19.15 -6.67 -0.90
N SER A 124 -19.19 -5.36 -0.69
CA SER A 124 -20.40 -4.66 -0.27
C SER A 124 -21.47 -4.60 -1.36
N ILE A 125 -21.08 -4.48 -2.64
CA ILE A 125 -21.98 -4.53 -3.81
C ILE A 125 -22.72 -5.87 -3.87
N LEU A 126 -22.04 -6.97 -3.56
CA LEU A 126 -22.66 -8.30 -3.51
C LEU A 126 -23.60 -8.49 -2.31
N GLY A 127 -23.29 -7.83 -1.18
CA GLY A 127 -23.98 -8.04 0.09
C GLY A 127 -25.14 -7.08 0.36
N CYS A 128 -25.20 -5.94 -0.33
CA CYS A 128 -26.17 -4.88 -0.06
C CYS A 128 -26.43 -4.06 -1.34
N PRO A 129 -27.69 -3.74 -1.68
CA PRO A 129 -27.99 -2.89 -2.84
C PRO A 129 -27.79 -1.39 -2.59
N ASP A 130 -27.65 -0.95 -1.32
CA ASP A 130 -27.55 0.48 -0.97
C ASP A 130 -26.18 1.08 -1.35
N PRO A 131 -26.11 2.04 -2.30
CA PRO A 131 -24.87 2.67 -2.71
C PRO A 131 -24.13 3.39 -1.57
N LYS A 132 -24.83 3.84 -0.52
CA LYS A 132 -24.20 4.45 0.65
C LYS A 132 -23.31 3.45 1.39
N VAL A 133 -23.73 2.18 1.46
CA VAL A 133 -22.92 1.12 2.08
C VAL A 133 -21.66 0.86 1.25
N HIS A 134 -21.75 0.94 -0.08
CA HIS A 134 -20.58 0.76 -0.95
C HIS A 134 -19.55 1.86 -0.76
N GLU A 135 -20.01 3.11 -0.64
CA GLU A 135 -19.12 4.23 -0.39
C GLU A 135 -18.49 4.18 1.00
N ILE A 136 -19.25 3.80 2.03
CA ILE A 136 -18.71 3.56 3.38
C ILE A 136 -17.60 2.50 3.34
N ALA A 137 -17.85 1.37 2.65
CA ALA A 137 -16.88 0.29 2.54
C ALA A 137 -15.61 0.72 1.77
N TYR A 138 -15.77 1.47 0.68
CA TYR A 138 -14.67 2.03 -0.10
C TYR A 138 -13.82 2.99 0.74
N GLN A 139 -14.44 3.96 1.41
CA GLN A 139 -13.73 4.95 2.23
C GLN A 139 -13.06 4.29 3.43
N TYR A 140 -13.69 3.30 4.05
CA TYR A 140 -13.04 2.49 5.08
C TYR A 140 -11.76 1.85 4.54
N GLY A 141 -11.83 1.08 3.45
CA GLY A 141 -10.68 0.38 2.90
C GLY A 141 -9.58 1.32 2.40
N LYS A 142 -9.95 2.45 1.79
CA LYS A 142 -9.02 3.51 1.37
C LYS A 142 -8.23 4.06 2.55
N ASN A 143 -8.93 4.46 3.61
CA ASN A 143 -8.30 5.06 4.77
C ASN A 143 -7.42 4.05 5.53
N VAL A 144 -7.88 2.81 5.69
CA VAL A 144 -7.07 1.72 6.28
C VAL A 144 -5.81 1.45 5.45
N GLY A 145 -5.94 1.36 4.12
CA GLY A 145 -4.80 1.08 3.25
C GLY A 145 -3.75 2.19 3.23
N ILE A 146 -4.16 3.46 3.29
CA ILE A 146 -3.21 4.58 3.42
C ILE A 146 -2.53 4.57 4.79
N ALA A 147 -3.30 4.36 5.87
CA ALA A 147 -2.74 4.25 7.21
C ALA A 147 -1.75 3.08 7.32
N PHE A 148 -2.07 1.96 6.68
CA PHE A 148 -1.17 0.81 6.59
C PHE A 148 0.17 1.24 5.99
N GLN A 149 0.19 1.77 4.77
CA GLN A 149 1.46 2.17 4.14
C GLN A 149 2.24 3.21 4.96
N LEU A 150 1.56 4.20 5.55
CA LEU A 150 2.22 5.19 6.41
C LEU A 150 2.94 4.57 7.60
N ILE A 151 2.37 3.51 8.19
CA ILE A 151 3.04 2.76 9.28
C ILE A 151 4.18 1.89 8.74
N ASP A 152 4.06 1.29 7.56
CA ASP A 152 5.19 0.58 6.92
C ASP A 152 6.38 1.52 6.74
N ASP A 153 6.12 2.73 6.23
CA ASP A 153 7.14 3.75 6.02
C ASP A 153 7.78 4.21 7.35
N VAL A 154 7.02 4.24 8.45
CA VAL A 154 7.58 4.51 9.79
C VAL A 154 8.49 3.37 10.25
N LEU A 155 8.05 2.13 10.08
CA LEU A 155 8.79 0.94 10.50
C LEU A 155 10.14 0.81 9.77
N ASP A 156 10.27 1.29 8.52
CA ASP A 156 11.55 1.31 7.78
C ASP A 156 12.64 2.13 8.51
N PHE A 157 12.25 3.09 9.37
CA PHE A 157 13.18 3.91 10.17
C PHE A 157 13.31 3.46 11.62
N THR A 158 12.23 2.98 12.24
CA THR A 158 12.18 2.73 13.69
C THR A 158 12.51 1.30 14.09
N SER A 159 12.30 0.33 13.20
CA SER A 159 12.50 -1.08 13.56
C SER A 159 13.98 -1.43 13.63
N CYS A 160 14.36 -2.20 14.65
CA CYS A 160 15.69 -2.80 14.72
C CYS A 160 15.89 -3.77 13.56
N ALA A 161 17.10 -3.80 12.98
CA ALA A 161 17.46 -4.65 11.83
C ALA A 161 17.09 -6.14 12.03
N ASP A 162 17.03 -6.62 13.27
CA ASP A 162 16.72 -8.00 13.63
C ASP A 162 15.23 -8.39 13.48
N HIS A 163 14.30 -7.44 13.47
CA HIS A 163 12.85 -7.73 13.47
C HIS A 163 12.20 -7.70 12.08
N LEU A 164 12.75 -6.95 11.12
CA LEU A 164 12.17 -6.76 9.77
C LEU A 164 12.76 -7.68 8.68
N GLY A 165 13.91 -8.32 8.93
CA GLY A 165 14.59 -9.13 7.90
C GLY A 165 15.07 -8.32 6.68
N LYS A 166 15.11 -6.98 6.79
CA LYS A 166 15.63 -6.04 5.80
C LYS A 166 16.61 -5.08 6.47
N PRO A 167 17.64 -4.58 5.77
CA PRO A 167 18.48 -3.51 6.29
C PRO A 167 17.63 -2.26 6.53
N THR A 168 17.79 -1.60 7.68
CA THR A 168 17.15 -0.31 7.99
C THR A 168 17.39 0.71 6.87
N ALA A 169 16.40 1.57 6.60
CA ALA A 169 16.40 2.54 5.50
C ALA A 169 16.41 1.89 4.10
N ALA A 170 15.61 0.85 3.89
CA ALA A 170 15.52 0.17 2.59
C ALA A 170 14.94 1.12 1.52
N ASP A 171 13.95 1.93 1.89
CA ASP A 171 13.31 2.85 0.95
C ASP A 171 14.28 3.92 0.43
N LEU A 172 15.13 4.46 1.32
CA LEU A 172 16.17 5.42 0.93
C LEU A 172 17.17 4.80 -0.04
N LYS A 173 17.54 3.53 0.13
CA LYS A 173 18.44 2.81 -0.79
C LYS A 173 17.82 2.56 -2.16
N LEU A 174 16.49 2.42 -2.22
CA LEU A 174 15.71 2.37 -3.46
C LEU A 174 15.46 3.76 -4.07
N GLY A 175 16.00 4.81 -3.44
CA GLY A 175 15.88 6.18 -3.91
C GLY A 175 14.48 6.78 -3.68
N LEU A 176 13.74 6.27 -2.69
CA LEU A 176 12.36 6.66 -2.38
C LEU A 176 12.32 7.64 -1.20
N ALA A 177 11.54 8.71 -1.34
CA ALA A 177 11.25 9.66 -0.27
C ALA A 177 9.82 9.42 0.27
N THR A 178 9.72 8.70 1.38
CA THR A 178 8.45 8.34 2.04
C THR A 178 8.03 9.38 3.09
N GLY A 179 6.88 9.16 3.74
CA GLY A 179 6.30 10.10 4.72
C GLY A 179 7.31 10.70 5.69
N PRO A 180 8.13 9.91 6.41
CA PRO A 180 9.08 10.43 7.39
C PRO A 180 10.13 11.37 6.77
N VAL A 181 10.59 11.04 5.56
CA VAL A 181 11.55 11.85 4.79
C VAL A 181 10.93 13.16 4.34
N LEU A 182 9.70 13.12 3.82
CA LEU A 182 9.00 14.31 3.32
C LEU A 182 8.68 15.29 4.45
N PHE A 183 8.27 14.80 5.63
CA PHE A 183 8.08 15.66 6.79
C PHE A 183 9.42 16.20 7.34
N ALA A 184 10.47 15.37 7.41
CA ALA A 184 11.80 15.83 7.83
C ALA A 184 12.36 16.94 6.93
N CYS A 185 12.08 16.87 5.63
CA CYS A 185 12.50 17.86 4.64
C CYS A 185 11.97 19.28 4.92
N ARG A 186 10.87 19.42 5.69
CA ARG A 186 10.36 20.72 6.14
C ARG A 186 11.27 21.39 7.16
N GLN A 187 11.93 20.60 8.01
CA GLN A 187 12.87 21.09 9.01
C GLN A 187 14.30 21.16 8.47
N PHE A 188 14.64 20.30 7.51
CA PHE A 188 15.96 20.20 6.88
C PHE A 188 15.86 20.36 5.36
N PRO A 189 15.69 21.59 4.84
CA PRO A 189 15.50 21.84 3.41
C PRO A 189 16.65 21.36 2.51
N GLU A 190 17.85 21.16 3.05
CA GLU A 190 18.96 20.56 2.29
C GLU A 190 18.65 19.14 1.79
N MET A 191 17.68 18.45 2.40
CA MET A 191 17.17 17.15 1.94
C MET A 191 16.57 17.22 0.54
N ASN A 192 16.08 18.40 0.10
CA ASN A 192 15.51 18.56 -1.25
C ASN A 192 16.48 18.12 -2.34
N ALA A 193 17.75 18.51 -2.24
CA ALA A 193 18.75 18.14 -3.23
C ALA A 193 19.06 16.64 -3.21
N MET A 194 18.93 15.97 -2.06
CA MET A 194 19.10 14.51 -1.91
C MET A 194 17.91 13.76 -2.53
N ILE A 195 16.68 14.23 -2.28
CA ILE A 195 15.45 13.66 -2.85
C ILE A 195 15.46 13.75 -4.37
N MET A 196 15.82 14.91 -4.93
CA MET A 196 15.83 15.12 -6.39
C MET A 196 16.81 14.21 -7.13
N ARG A 197 17.92 13.85 -6.48
CA ARG A 197 18.90 12.88 -7.03
C ARG A 197 18.67 11.46 -6.52
N ARG A 198 17.51 11.17 -5.93
CA ARG A 198 17.13 9.84 -5.41
C ARG A 198 18.19 9.22 -4.50
N PHE A 199 18.80 10.04 -3.64
CA PHE A 199 19.83 9.62 -2.68
C PHE A 199 21.05 8.90 -3.31
N SER A 200 21.35 9.19 -4.57
CA SER A 200 22.37 8.47 -5.35
C SER A 200 23.83 8.82 -4.99
N LYS A 201 24.10 9.90 -4.23
CA LYS A 201 25.48 10.25 -3.87
C LYS A 201 25.93 9.51 -2.60
N PRO A 202 27.23 9.19 -2.48
CA PRO A 202 27.79 8.62 -1.26
C PRO A 202 27.46 9.48 -0.02
N GLY A 203 26.93 8.85 1.04
CA GLY A 203 26.56 9.53 2.27
C GLY A 203 25.14 10.12 2.29
N ASP A 204 24.41 10.15 1.17
CA ASP A 204 23.05 10.70 1.11
C ASP A 204 22.08 9.93 2.01
N VAL A 205 22.12 8.59 1.94
CA VAL A 205 21.23 7.71 2.72
C VAL A 205 21.48 7.90 4.20
N GLU A 206 22.75 7.89 4.63
CA GLU A 206 23.15 8.04 6.03
C GLU A 206 22.74 9.42 6.57
N ARG A 207 22.95 10.48 5.78
CA ARG A 207 22.61 11.85 6.15
C ARG A 207 21.11 12.08 6.19
N ALA A 208 20.36 11.59 5.20
CA ALA A 208 18.90 11.67 5.17
C ALA A 208 18.29 10.91 6.36
N ARG A 209 18.78 9.71 6.67
CA ARG A 209 18.36 8.95 7.85
C ARG A 209 18.63 9.73 9.14
N LYS A 210 19.81 10.35 9.27
CA LYS A 210 20.12 11.20 10.43
C LYS A 210 19.14 12.36 10.58
N TYR A 211 18.79 13.06 9.50
CA TYR A 211 17.81 14.14 9.54
C TYR A 211 16.42 13.66 9.91
N VAL A 212 15.97 12.52 9.40
CA VAL A 212 14.68 11.93 9.81
C VAL A 212 14.65 11.69 11.32
N LEU A 213 15.72 11.11 11.89
CA LEU A 213 15.82 10.83 13.33
C LEU A 213 16.00 12.08 14.21
N GLN A 214 16.50 13.18 13.63
CA GLN A 214 16.65 14.47 14.32
C GLN A 214 15.42 15.39 14.16
N SER A 215 14.49 15.03 13.27
CA SER A 215 13.25 15.76 13.00
C SER A 215 12.06 15.15 13.74
N ASP A 216 10.88 15.75 13.57
CA ASP A 216 9.60 15.14 13.94
C ASP A 216 8.97 14.28 12.82
N GLY A 217 9.71 13.97 11.75
CA GLY A 217 9.15 13.35 10.54
C GLY A 217 8.48 11.99 10.78
N VAL A 218 9.06 11.16 11.65
CA VAL A 218 8.45 9.90 12.10
C VAL A 218 7.14 10.17 12.84
N GLN A 219 7.15 11.12 13.77
CA GLN A 219 5.98 11.46 14.60
C GLN A 219 4.84 12.03 13.74
N GLN A 220 5.15 12.91 12.79
CA GLN A 220 4.17 13.49 11.87
C GLN A 220 3.56 12.44 10.94
N THR A 221 4.36 11.47 10.48
CA THR A 221 3.86 10.35 9.68
C THR A 221 2.92 9.46 10.50
N THR A 222 3.28 9.14 11.73
CA THR A 222 2.41 8.39 12.65
C THR A 222 1.11 9.16 12.95
N TYR A 223 1.18 10.47 13.18
CA TYR A 223 -0.02 11.29 13.36
C TYR A 223 -0.92 11.29 12.13
N LEU A 224 -0.34 11.36 10.93
CA LEU A 224 -1.10 11.25 9.68
C LEU A 224 -1.79 9.88 9.57
N ALA A 225 -1.08 8.78 9.89
CA ALA A 225 -1.67 7.45 9.92
C ALA A 225 -2.85 7.36 10.90
N GLN A 226 -2.71 7.92 12.10
CA GLN A 226 -3.79 8.00 13.09
C GLN A 226 -5.01 8.74 12.55
N ARG A 227 -4.82 9.85 11.82
CA ARG A 227 -5.94 10.58 11.18
C ARG A 227 -6.67 9.73 10.15
N TYR A 228 -5.95 8.95 9.35
CA TYR A 228 -6.56 8.01 8.40
C TYR A 228 -7.31 6.88 9.13
N CYS A 229 -6.74 6.28 10.18
CA CYS A 229 -7.44 5.29 11.02
C CYS A 229 -8.71 5.87 11.68
N HIS A 230 -8.66 7.11 12.16
CA HIS A 230 -9.84 7.79 12.70
C HIS A 230 -10.91 8.01 11.62
N ALA A 231 -10.51 8.41 10.41
CA ALA A 231 -11.42 8.53 9.28
C ALA A 231 -12.07 7.20 8.92
N ALA A 232 -11.30 6.10 8.82
CA ALA A 232 -11.82 4.76 8.60
C ALA A 232 -12.85 4.34 9.66
N THR A 233 -12.52 4.55 10.94
CA THR A 233 -13.41 4.26 12.07
C THR A 233 -14.71 5.07 12.00
N ARG A 234 -14.63 6.35 11.64
CA ARG A 234 -15.81 7.21 11.46
C ARG A 234 -16.71 6.73 10.34
N GLU A 235 -16.13 6.25 9.23
CA GLU A 235 -16.91 5.71 8.11
C GLU A 235 -17.64 4.42 8.52
N ILE A 236 -16.93 3.44 9.08
CA ILE A 236 -17.55 2.15 9.41
C ILE A 236 -18.59 2.24 10.53
N ARG A 237 -18.46 3.22 11.45
CA ARG A 237 -19.45 3.49 12.50
C ARG A 237 -20.79 4.01 11.99
N LYS A 238 -20.88 4.45 10.72
CA LYS A 238 -22.16 4.77 10.07
C LYS A 238 -23.01 3.52 9.81
N LEU A 239 -22.42 2.34 9.80
CA LEU A 239 -23.15 1.07 9.71
C LEU A 239 -23.76 0.68 11.06
N ARG A 240 -24.83 -0.12 10.98
CA ARG A 240 -25.50 -0.67 12.16
C ARG A 240 -24.52 -1.38 13.11
N PRO A 241 -24.68 -1.27 14.43
CA PRO A 241 -23.87 -2.02 15.38
C PRO A 241 -23.91 -3.53 15.12
N SER A 242 -22.74 -4.15 15.03
CA SER A 242 -22.58 -5.60 14.94
C SER A 242 -21.17 -6.03 15.37
N PRO A 243 -20.94 -7.31 15.72
CA PRO A 243 -19.62 -7.83 16.02
C PRO A 243 -18.61 -7.62 14.87
N GLU A 244 -19.05 -7.75 13.62
CA GLU A 244 -18.20 -7.55 12.44
C GLU A 244 -17.80 -6.09 12.27
N ARG A 245 -18.70 -5.14 12.58
CA ARG A 245 -18.37 -3.71 12.60
C ARG A 245 -17.29 -3.42 13.64
N GLU A 246 -17.42 -3.96 14.84
CA GLU A 246 -16.42 -3.77 15.90
C GLU A 246 -15.09 -4.44 15.55
N ALA A 247 -15.11 -5.59 14.87
CA ALA A 247 -13.89 -6.22 14.37
C ALA A 247 -13.15 -5.34 13.35
N LEU A 248 -13.87 -4.63 12.46
CA LEU A 248 -13.27 -3.66 11.53
C LEU A 248 -12.69 -2.44 12.25
N VAL A 249 -13.38 -1.94 13.29
CA VAL A 249 -12.83 -0.87 14.15
C VAL A 249 -11.55 -1.35 14.84
N HIS A 250 -11.55 -2.56 15.37
CA HIS A 250 -10.36 -3.13 16.01
C HIS A 250 -9.20 -3.35 15.03
N LEU A 251 -9.48 -3.87 13.83
CA LEU A 251 -8.49 -4.02 12.77
C LEU A 251 -7.83 -2.69 12.42
N THR A 252 -8.62 -1.61 12.37
CA THR A 252 -8.12 -0.25 12.12
C THR A 252 -7.15 0.22 13.21
N GLN A 253 -7.38 -0.17 14.47
CA GLN A 253 -6.47 0.13 15.58
C GLN A 253 -5.22 -0.74 15.54
N MET A 254 -5.34 -2.01 15.17
CA MET A 254 -4.20 -2.92 15.02
C MET A 254 -3.18 -2.41 13.99
N VAL A 255 -3.63 -1.75 12.92
CA VAL A 255 -2.74 -1.13 11.93
C VAL A 255 -1.75 -0.15 12.56
N LEU A 256 -2.13 0.58 13.60
CA LEU A 256 -1.27 1.55 14.28
C LEU A 256 -0.29 0.92 15.28
N MET A 257 -0.61 -0.28 15.77
CA MET A 257 0.16 -0.96 16.83
C MET A 257 1.07 -2.07 16.28
N ARG A 258 1.04 -2.31 14.98
CA ARG A 258 1.82 -3.38 14.37
C ARG A 258 3.31 -3.09 14.41
N ASP A 259 4.07 -4.16 14.59
CA ASP A 259 5.53 -4.20 14.68
C ASP A 259 6.18 -4.85 13.44
N LYS A 260 5.36 -5.37 12.52
CA LYS A 260 5.76 -6.06 11.28
C LYS A 260 4.76 -5.82 10.13
#